data_AF-A0A1E3BEW8-F1
#
_entry.id   AF-A0A1E3BEW8-F1
#
_cell.length_a   1.000
_cell.length_b   1.000
_cell.length_c   1.000
_cell.angle_alpha   90.00
_cell.angle_beta   90.00
_cell.angle_gamma   90.00
#
_symmetry.space_group_name_H-M   'P 1'
#
loop_
_entity.id
_entity.type
_entity.pdbx_description
1 polymer ?
#
loop_
_entity_poly.entity_id
_entity_poly.type
_entity_poly.pdbx_seq_one_letter_code
_entity_poly.pdbx_strand_id
1 'polypeptide(L)'
;MTKLEINSTLQAAILSPGFDDIRGTASCKHWVWEAMKMRFEALDNLIDDISREYEHRRNIAEAGDRENSADPTANLTEAPASLDGHTMLWRACTKPAADYCTNASQRLKFTFMTTYPGDFNGHRTYFTPQRHTANRFATYLKHIAPLAEIAVLQMAVPNDFIESLSKNYLFSDGPSSKTWKEVVWHYRCRKTLSRLRSDMKKMCAKNLWIGHMLLSERARFNAADGYATLQSSDALMVEIDREWPKAEQWSFLNGKLRPSLLSFVKGRLGFIRLEGLLRGLLSSWTTAVLSVLSPYQ
;
A
#
# COMPACT_ATOMS: atom_id res chain seq x y z
N MET A 1 28.99 1.30 -13.36
CA MET A 1 27.54 1.05 -13.27
C MET A 1 27.31 -0.41 -13.55
N THR A 2 26.83 -1.18 -12.55
CA THR A 2 26.45 -2.58 -12.77
C THR A 2 25.20 -2.59 -13.64
N LYS A 3 25.31 -3.10 -14.88
CA LYS A 3 24.17 -3.25 -15.77
C LYS A 3 23.27 -4.32 -15.16
N LEU A 4 22.15 -3.92 -14.55
CA LEU A 4 21.09 -4.86 -14.19
C LEU A 4 20.53 -5.38 -15.52
N GLU A 5 20.70 -6.67 -15.78
CA GLU A 5 20.16 -7.35 -16.96
C GLU A 5 18.66 -7.59 -16.80
N ILE A 6 17.91 -6.49 -16.67
CA ILE A 6 16.45 -6.52 -16.72
C ILE A 6 16.00 -6.35 -18.17
N ASN A 7 14.92 -7.04 -18.53
CA ASN A 7 14.31 -6.90 -19.85
C ASN A 7 13.91 -5.43 -20.10
N SER A 8 14.12 -4.95 -21.33
CA SER A 8 13.89 -3.56 -21.74
C SER A 8 12.46 -3.08 -21.50
N THR A 9 11.46 -3.96 -21.62
CA THR A 9 10.05 -3.64 -21.34
C THR A 9 9.83 -3.33 -19.87
N LEU A 10 10.41 -4.13 -18.96
CA LEU A 10 10.31 -3.87 -17.52
C LEU A 10 11.09 -2.60 -17.16
N GLN A 11 12.25 -2.39 -17.75
CA GLN A 11 13.03 -1.17 -17.56
C GLN A 11 12.24 0.07 -17.99
N ALA A 12 11.62 0.04 -19.17
CA ALA A 12 10.79 1.14 -19.68
C ALA A 12 9.58 1.41 -18.78
N ALA A 13 8.93 0.36 -18.26
CA ALA A 13 7.81 0.51 -17.34
C ALA A 13 8.23 1.14 -16.01
N ILE A 14 9.36 0.70 -15.43
CA ILE A 14 9.87 1.28 -14.17
C ILE A 14 10.31 2.74 -14.38
N LEU A 15 10.97 3.05 -15.50
CA LEU A 15 11.50 4.39 -15.80
C LEU A 15 10.50 5.29 -16.54
N SER A 16 9.20 4.95 -16.51
CA SER A 16 8.18 5.74 -17.19
C SER A 16 8.12 7.15 -16.60
N PRO A 17 8.32 8.22 -17.41
CA PRO A 17 8.45 9.59 -16.92
C PRO A 17 7.17 10.10 -16.24
N GLY A 18 6.03 9.53 -16.62
CA GLY A 18 4.75 9.82 -16.00
C GLY A 18 4.61 9.30 -14.57
N PHE A 19 5.63 8.67 -13.97
CA PHE A 19 5.65 8.17 -12.59
C PHE A 19 6.96 8.50 -11.85
N ASP A 20 7.71 9.53 -12.27
CA ASP A 20 8.97 9.91 -11.61
C ASP A 20 8.81 10.23 -10.11
N ASP A 21 7.66 10.79 -9.74
CA ASP A 21 7.24 11.03 -8.35
C ASP A 21 7.20 9.72 -7.53
N ILE A 22 6.49 8.70 -8.01
CA ILE A 22 6.36 7.43 -7.30
C ILE A 22 7.65 6.61 -7.40
N ARG A 23 8.26 6.55 -8.58
CA ARG A 23 9.55 5.91 -8.83
C ARG A 23 10.59 6.41 -7.85
N GLY A 24 10.63 7.72 -7.62
CA GLY A 24 11.52 8.34 -6.68
C GLY A 24 11.30 7.92 -5.23
N THR A 25 10.17 7.31 -4.84
CA THR A 25 9.96 6.89 -3.44
C THR A 25 10.74 5.63 -3.04
N ALA A 26 11.44 4.95 -3.95
CA ALA A 26 12.26 3.79 -3.61
C ALA A 26 13.44 3.60 -4.57
N SER A 27 14.34 2.67 -4.25
CA SER A 27 15.47 2.37 -5.13
C SER A 27 15.02 1.57 -6.36
N CYS A 28 15.74 1.71 -7.47
CA CYS A 28 15.51 0.90 -8.68
C CYS A 28 15.52 -0.61 -8.35
N LYS A 29 16.44 -1.07 -7.50
CA LYS A 29 16.47 -2.46 -7.00
C LYS A 29 15.16 -2.87 -6.34
N HIS A 30 14.56 -2.00 -5.53
CA HIS A 30 13.28 -2.27 -4.88
C HIS A 30 12.16 -2.40 -5.92
N TRP A 31 12.06 -1.48 -6.88
CA TRP A 31 11.01 -1.54 -7.90
C TRP A 31 11.14 -2.74 -8.84
N VAL A 32 12.36 -3.13 -9.21
CA VAL A 32 12.60 -4.37 -9.96
C VAL A 32 12.11 -5.58 -9.16
N TRP A 33 12.48 -5.66 -7.88
CA TRP A 33 12.05 -6.76 -7.01
C TRP A 33 10.53 -6.83 -6.85
N GLU A 34 9.87 -5.70 -6.57
CA GLU A 34 8.41 -5.67 -6.44
C GLU A 34 7.71 -6.02 -7.76
N ALA A 35 8.17 -5.49 -8.89
CA ALA A 35 7.59 -5.85 -10.17
C ALA A 35 7.72 -7.35 -10.47
N MET A 36 8.88 -7.95 -10.20
CA MET A 36 9.07 -9.40 -10.34
C MET A 36 8.15 -10.18 -9.42
N LYS A 37 8.13 -9.83 -8.13
CA LYS A 37 7.28 -10.49 -7.13
C LYS A 37 5.80 -10.46 -7.53
N MET A 38 5.27 -9.29 -7.88
CA MET A 38 3.88 -9.13 -8.30
C MET A 38 3.56 -9.92 -9.58
N ARG A 39 4.49 -9.99 -10.53
CA ARG A 39 4.32 -10.77 -11.76
C ARG A 39 4.32 -12.27 -11.49
N PHE A 40 5.18 -12.77 -10.61
CA PHE A 40 5.17 -14.17 -10.18
C PHE A 40 3.88 -14.51 -9.44
N GLU A 41 3.48 -13.70 -8.46
CA GLU A 41 2.19 -13.88 -7.76
C GLU A 41 1.01 -13.89 -8.74
N ALA A 42 1.03 -13.03 -9.78
CA ALA A 42 -0.02 -13.02 -10.81
C ALA A 42 -0.05 -14.31 -11.64
N LEU A 43 1.11 -14.88 -11.98
CA LEU A 43 1.20 -16.14 -12.71
C LEU A 43 0.72 -17.31 -11.85
N ASP A 44 1.09 -17.35 -10.58
CA ASP A 44 0.64 -18.40 -9.65
C ASP A 44 -0.90 -18.38 -9.53
N ASN A 45 -1.50 -17.20 -9.34
CA ASN A 45 -2.96 -17.07 -9.31
C ASN A 45 -3.62 -17.51 -10.62
N LEU A 46 -3.00 -17.19 -11.76
CA LEU A 46 -3.53 -17.60 -13.07
C LEU A 46 -3.51 -19.13 -13.23
N ILE A 47 -2.45 -19.80 -12.74
CA ILE A 47 -2.36 -21.27 -12.74
C ILE A 47 -3.46 -21.87 -11.86
N ASP A 48 -3.68 -21.31 -10.68
CA ASP A 48 -4.77 -21.74 -9.78
C ASP A 48 -6.15 -21.52 -10.40
N ASP A 49 -6.37 -20.39 -11.06
CA ASP A 49 -7.63 -20.07 -11.76
C ASP A 49 -7.91 -21.06 -12.90
N ILE A 50 -6.90 -21.33 -13.74
CA ILE A 50 -7.02 -22.31 -14.83
C ILE A 50 -7.35 -23.70 -14.27
N SER A 51 -6.70 -24.09 -13.17
CA SER A 51 -6.94 -25.40 -12.53
C SER A 51 -8.36 -25.51 -12.00
N ARG A 52 -8.86 -24.47 -11.32
CA ARG A 52 -10.24 -24.41 -10.81
C ARG A 52 -11.28 -24.45 -11.93
N GLU A 53 -11.05 -23.70 -13.01
CA GLU A 53 -11.95 -23.69 -14.16
C GLU A 53 -11.98 -25.05 -14.88
N TYR A 54 -10.83 -25.71 -15.00
CA TYR A 54 -10.76 -27.06 -15.56
C TYR A 54 -11.56 -28.08 -14.74
N GLU A 55 -11.39 -28.08 -13.42
CA GLU A 55 -12.16 -28.95 -12.51
C GLU A 55 -13.66 -28.64 -12.57
N HIS A 56 -14.02 -27.35 -12.62
CA HIS A 56 -15.41 -26.93 -12.74
C HIS A 56 -16.06 -27.47 -14.01
N ARG A 57 -15.41 -27.31 -15.16
CA ARG A 57 -15.89 -27.85 -16.45
C ARG A 57 -16.00 -29.37 -16.46
N ARG A 58 -15.03 -30.07 -15.86
CA ARG A 58 -15.07 -31.52 -15.71
C ARG A 58 -16.30 -31.95 -14.90
N ASN A 59 -16.55 -31.30 -13.77
CA ASN A 59 -17.69 -31.61 -12.91
C ASN A 59 -19.03 -31.32 -13.60
N ILE A 60 -19.13 -30.25 -14.41
CA ILE A 60 -20.34 -29.97 -15.21
C ILE A 60 -20.58 -31.07 -16.24
N ALA A 61 -19.54 -31.49 -16.97
CA ALA A 61 -19.64 -32.55 -17.97
C ALA A 61 -20.08 -33.89 -17.36
N GLU A 62 -19.68 -34.15 -16.11
CA GLU A 62 -20.05 -35.36 -15.36
C GLU A 62 -21.44 -35.28 -14.71
N ALA A 63 -21.90 -34.09 -14.29
CA ALA A 63 -23.15 -33.93 -13.54
C ALA A 63 -24.42 -33.94 -14.41
N GLY A 64 -24.30 -33.67 -15.72
CA GLY A 64 -25.44 -33.55 -16.63
C GLY A 64 -26.32 -32.33 -16.34
N ASP A 65 -26.88 -31.72 -17.39
CA ASP A 65 -27.61 -30.45 -17.38
C ASP A 65 -28.63 -30.32 -16.23
N ARG A 66 -28.23 -29.67 -15.14
CA ARG A 66 -29.12 -29.01 -14.18
C ARG A 66 -28.71 -27.55 -14.06
N GLU A 67 -29.06 -26.82 -15.11
CA GLU A 67 -28.95 -25.37 -15.18
C GLU A 67 -30.02 -24.73 -14.30
N ASN A 68 -29.60 -24.19 -13.16
CA ASN A 68 -30.30 -23.15 -12.40
C ASN A 68 -29.27 -22.54 -11.42
N SER A 69 -28.26 -21.87 -11.97
CA SER A 69 -27.36 -21.05 -11.17
C SER A 69 -27.73 -19.59 -11.41
N ALA A 70 -28.40 -19.00 -10.42
CA ALA A 70 -28.63 -17.56 -10.37
C ALA A 70 -27.27 -16.87 -10.35
N ASP A 71 -27.02 -16.02 -11.34
CA ASP A 71 -25.83 -15.18 -11.44
C ASP A 71 -25.69 -14.36 -10.16
N PRO A 72 -24.66 -14.59 -9.33
CA PRO A 72 -24.42 -13.82 -8.12
C PRO A 72 -23.72 -12.51 -8.49
N THR A 73 -24.26 -11.77 -9.46
CA THR A 73 -24.03 -10.32 -9.56
C THR A 73 -24.80 -9.66 -8.43
N ALA A 74 -24.37 -9.91 -7.19
CA ALA A 74 -24.80 -9.15 -6.04
C ALA A 74 -24.48 -7.68 -6.30
N ASN A 75 -25.48 -6.81 -6.14
CA ASN A 75 -25.30 -5.36 -6.25
C ASN A 75 -24.17 -4.91 -5.32
N LEU A 76 -23.01 -4.61 -5.88
CA LEU A 76 -21.83 -4.17 -5.15
C LEU A 76 -22.02 -2.70 -4.79
N THR A 77 -22.41 -2.42 -3.54
CA THR A 77 -22.47 -1.05 -3.03
C THR A 77 -21.06 -0.50 -2.85
N GLU A 78 -20.74 0.66 -3.41
CA GLU A 78 -19.44 1.32 -3.22
C GLU A 78 -19.18 1.56 -1.74
N ALA A 79 -17.94 1.29 -1.30
CA ALA A 79 -17.54 1.59 0.07
C ALA A 79 -17.64 3.12 0.30
N PRO A 80 -18.15 3.56 1.47
CA PRO A 80 -18.37 4.98 1.71
C PRO A 80 -17.04 5.75 1.66
N ALA A 81 -17.05 6.91 1.02
CA ALA A 81 -15.86 7.78 0.94
C ALA A 81 -15.44 8.34 2.31
N SER A 82 -16.41 8.47 3.22
CA SER A 82 -16.25 8.94 4.59
C SER A 82 -17.18 8.18 5.53
N LEU A 83 -16.77 7.99 6.77
CA LEU A 83 -17.60 7.40 7.82
C LEU A 83 -17.50 8.30 9.06
N ASP A 84 -18.65 8.71 9.61
CA ASP A 84 -18.67 9.61 10.76
C ASP A 84 -17.93 9.01 11.98
N GLY A 85 -17.19 9.85 12.70
CA GLY A 85 -16.32 9.41 13.80
C GLY A 85 -15.10 8.56 13.39
N HIS A 86 -14.77 8.47 12.10
CA HIS A 86 -13.65 7.69 11.59
C HIS A 86 -12.70 8.49 10.71
N THR A 87 -11.43 8.10 10.78
CA THR A 87 -10.42 8.48 9.79
C THR A 87 -10.32 7.38 8.76
N MET A 88 -10.50 7.75 7.50
CA MET A 88 -10.34 6.83 6.38
C MET A 88 -8.86 6.76 5.98
N LEU A 89 -8.35 5.55 5.81
CA LEU A 89 -6.96 5.27 5.46
C LEU A 89 -6.91 4.36 4.24
N TRP A 90 -6.03 4.67 3.30
CA TRP A 90 -5.92 3.98 2.02
C TRP A 90 -4.52 3.42 1.80
N ARG A 91 -4.45 2.37 0.97
CA ARG A 91 -3.19 1.78 0.54
C ARG A 91 -3.33 1.00 -0.76
N ALA A 92 -2.39 1.19 -1.68
CA ALA A 92 -2.24 0.31 -2.84
C ALA A 92 -1.58 -1.02 -2.48
N CYS A 93 -2.10 -2.13 -2.99
CA CYS A 93 -1.53 -3.46 -2.86
C CYS A 93 -1.97 -4.38 -4.01
N THR A 94 -1.45 -5.61 -4.05
CA THR A 94 -2.00 -6.65 -4.91
C THR A 94 -3.31 -7.18 -4.32
N LYS A 95 -4.22 -7.68 -5.15
CA LYS A 95 -5.46 -8.33 -4.69
C LYS A 95 -5.17 -9.50 -3.73
N PRO A 96 -4.22 -10.41 -3.98
CA PRO A 96 -3.87 -11.43 -2.99
C PRO A 96 -3.49 -10.84 -1.63
N ALA A 97 -2.66 -9.78 -1.61
CA ALA A 97 -2.32 -9.11 -0.36
C ALA A 97 -3.55 -8.49 0.33
N ALA A 98 -4.49 -7.96 -0.46
CA ALA A 98 -5.78 -7.44 -0.01
C ALA A 98 -6.65 -8.57 0.60
N ASP A 99 -6.83 -9.68 -0.12
CA ASP A 99 -7.59 -10.85 0.30
C ASP A 99 -7.01 -11.51 1.55
N TYR A 100 -5.68 -11.60 1.66
CA TYR A 100 -5.01 -12.09 2.87
C TYR A 100 -5.25 -11.18 4.08
N CYS A 101 -5.55 -9.91 3.86
CA CYS A 101 -5.92 -8.99 4.93
C CYS A 101 -7.38 -9.18 5.37
N THR A 102 -8.25 -9.72 4.51
CA THR A 102 -9.70 -9.85 4.74
C THR A 102 -10.25 -11.26 4.60
N ASN A 103 -9.42 -12.29 4.80
CA ASN A 103 -9.88 -13.68 4.82
C ASN A 103 -11.14 -13.87 5.69
N ALA A 104 -11.87 -14.97 5.55
CA ALA A 104 -13.16 -15.21 6.25
C ALA A 104 -13.16 -14.94 7.77
N SER A 105 -11.99 -14.93 8.42
CA SER A 105 -11.82 -14.56 9.83
C SER A 105 -11.68 -13.05 10.10
N GLN A 106 -11.59 -12.22 9.06
CA GLN A 106 -11.29 -10.78 9.06
C GLN A 106 -10.04 -10.41 9.87
N ARG A 107 -9.01 -11.27 9.86
CA ARG A 107 -7.76 -11.02 10.59
C ARG A 107 -6.73 -10.38 9.66
N LEU A 108 -6.59 -9.05 9.70
CA LEU A 108 -5.48 -8.33 9.02
C LEU A 108 -4.13 -8.97 9.34
N LYS A 109 -3.52 -9.52 8.29
CA LYS A 109 -2.15 -9.99 8.33
C LYS A 109 -1.19 -8.92 7.80
N PHE A 110 -0.85 -7.96 8.67
CA PHE A 110 0.12 -6.88 8.38
C PHE A 110 1.47 -7.35 7.84
N THR A 111 1.88 -8.58 8.11
CA THR A 111 3.11 -9.18 7.57
C THR A 111 3.16 -9.21 6.05
N PHE A 112 2.02 -9.33 5.37
CA PHE A 112 1.96 -9.27 3.90
C PHE A 112 1.99 -7.84 3.36
N MET A 113 1.74 -6.86 4.23
CA MET A 113 1.74 -5.44 3.92
C MET A 113 2.99 -4.71 4.44
N THR A 114 3.99 -5.41 4.97
CA THR A 114 5.26 -4.75 5.30
C THR A 114 6.04 -4.47 4.01
N THR A 115 6.18 -3.20 3.65
CA THR A 115 6.96 -2.75 2.49
C THR A 115 8.38 -2.45 2.92
N TYR A 116 9.36 -3.18 2.40
CA TYR A 116 10.77 -2.96 2.67
C TYR A 116 11.53 -2.54 1.40
N PRO A 117 12.30 -1.44 1.43
CA PRO A 117 12.47 -0.44 2.48
C PRO A 117 11.35 0.62 2.47
N GLY A 118 11.09 1.28 3.60
CA GLY A 118 10.18 2.42 3.71
C GLY A 118 10.75 3.50 4.65
N ASP A 119 10.19 4.71 4.61
CA ASP A 119 10.72 5.89 5.31
C ASP A 119 10.80 5.73 6.84
N PHE A 120 9.89 4.95 7.41
CA PHE A 120 9.78 4.71 8.85
C PHE A 120 10.06 3.25 9.25
N ASN A 121 10.71 2.46 8.37
CA ASN A 121 10.56 1.00 8.42
C ASN A 121 11.55 0.23 9.31
N GLY A 122 11.05 -0.25 10.45
CA GLY A 122 11.55 -1.43 11.18
C GLY A 122 10.42 -2.43 11.47
N HIS A 123 9.75 -2.95 10.43
CA HIS A 123 8.55 -3.81 10.45
C HIS A 123 7.20 -3.08 10.64
N ARG A 124 7.00 -1.93 9.99
CA ARG A 124 5.73 -1.18 10.05
C ARG A 124 4.91 -1.35 8.78
N THR A 125 3.59 -1.27 8.93
CA THR A 125 2.64 -1.17 7.81
C THR A 125 2.24 0.28 7.67
N TYR A 126 2.40 0.87 6.49
CA TYR A 126 1.92 2.22 6.22
C TYR A 126 0.57 2.20 5.49
N PHE A 127 -0.19 3.26 5.75
CA PHE A 127 -1.37 3.70 5.00
C PHE A 127 -1.21 5.20 4.72
N THR A 128 -2.11 5.80 3.95
CA THR A 128 -2.19 7.24 3.73
C THR A 128 -3.61 7.73 3.96
N PRO A 129 -3.84 8.91 4.56
CA PRO A 129 -5.16 9.53 4.63
C PRO A 129 -5.54 10.22 3.30
N GLN A 130 -4.72 10.11 2.26
CA GLN A 130 -4.96 10.72 0.96
C GLN A 130 -5.27 9.63 -0.08
N ARG A 131 -6.55 9.45 -0.42
CA ARG A 131 -6.99 8.47 -1.44
C ARG A 131 -6.24 8.63 -2.77
N HIS A 132 -5.99 9.87 -3.19
CA HIS A 132 -5.21 10.21 -4.39
C HIS A 132 -3.80 9.62 -4.35
N THR A 133 -3.10 9.72 -3.21
CA THR A 133 -1.78 9.11 -3.01
C THR A 133 -1.85 7.60 -3.21
N ALA A 134 -2.82 6.92 -2.60
CA ALA A 134 -2.98 5.47 -2.78
C ALA A 134 -3.31 5.08 -4.23
N ASN A 135 -4.22 5.80 -4.90
CA ASN A 135 -4.56 5.58 -6.30
C ASN A 135 -3.35 5.77 -7.23
N ARG A 136 -2.51 6.76 -6.94
CA ARG A 136 -1.29 7.06 -7.70
C ARG A 136 -0.30 5.90 -7.61
N PHE A 137 -0.05 5.37 -6.41
CA PHE A 137 0.74 4.16 -6.22
C PHE A 137 0.11 2.96 -6.95
N ALA A 138 -1.20 2.76 -6.83
CA ALA A 138 -1.88 1.63 -7.46
C ALA A 138 -1.77 1.65 -9.00
N THR A 139 -1.87 2.84 -9.60
CA THR A 139 -1.65 3.04 -11.03
C THR A 139 -0.23 2.66 -11.44
N TYR A 140 0.78 3.09 -10.68
CA TYR A 140 2.17 2.73 -10.94
C TYR A 140 2.42 1.23 -10.78
N LEU A 141 1.87 0.59 -9.74
CA LEU A 141 1.97 -0.86 -9.55
C LEU A 141 1.37 -1.62 -10.74
N LYS A 142 0.20 -1.18 -11.22
CA LYS A 142 -0.45 -1.77 -12.39
C LYS A 142 0.41 -1.59 -13.65
N HIS A 143 1.08 -0.45 -13.79
CA HIS A 143 1.96 -0.16 -14.92
C HIS A 143 3.18 -1.11 -14.96
N ILE A 144 3.84 -1.34 -13.82
CA ILE A 144 5.03 -2.19 -13.75
C ILE A 144 4.70 -3.70 -13.71
N ALA A 145 3.47 -4.07 -13.32
CA ALA A 145 2.98 -5.45 -13.31
C ALA A 145 1.58 -5.55 -13.96
N PRO A 146 1.47 -5.51 -15.30
CA PRO A 146 0.17 -5.45 -15.99
C PRO A 146 -0.76 -6.64 -15.72
N LEU A 147 -0.20 -7.84 -15.52
CA LEU A 147 -0.98 -9.04 -15.20
C LEU A 147 -1.39 -9.10 -13.72
N ALA A 148 -0.74 -8.35 -12.84
CA ALA A 148 -1.11 -8.33 -11.44
C ALA A 148 -2.46 -7.64 -11.26
N GLU A 149 -3.29 -8.27 -10.43
CA GLU A 149 -4.49 -7.64 -9.91
C GLU A 149 -4.11 -6.68 -8.80
N ILE A 150 -4.40 -5.39 -9.01
CA ILE A 150 -4.09 -4.35 -8.05
C ILE A 150 -5.39 -3.90 -7.38
N ALA A 151 -5.31 -3.67 -6.07
CA ALA A 151 -6.39 -3.16 -5.26
C ALA A 151 -5.93 -1.93 -4.47
N VAL A 152 -6.88 -1.06 -4.17
CA VAL A 152 -6.73 -0.02 -3.14
C VAL A 152 -7.53 -0.47 -1.93
N LEU A 153 -6.81 -0.87 -0.88
CA LEU A 153 -7.38 -1.18 0.42
C LEU A 153 -7.83 0.12 1.09
N GLN A 154 -9.07 0.15 1.57
CA GLN A 154 -9.65 1.21 2.38
C GLN A 154 -9.94 0.68 3.79
N MET A 155 -9.57 1.46 4.80
CA MET A 155 -9.73 1.11 6.20
C MET A 155 -10.33 2.30 6.94
N ALA A 156 -11.49 2.11 7.59
CA ALA A 156 -12.06 3.10 8.49
C ALA A 156 -11.57 2.84 9.92
N VAL A 157 -10.85 3.79 10.50
CA VAL A 157 -10.31 3.68 11.87
C VAL A 157 -11.02 4.68 12.78
N PRO A 158 -11.60 4.25 13.93
CA PRO A 158 -12.24 5.16 14.87
C PRO A 158 -11.30 6.29 15.33
N ASN A 159 -11.80 7.51 15.39
CA ASN A 159 -11.03 8.67 15.84
C ASN A 159 -10.55 8.50 17.29
N ASP A 160 -11.43 8.07 18.20
CA ASP A 160 -11.07 7.78 19.61
C ASP A 160 -9.94 6.76 19.73
N PHE A 161 -9.93 5.74 18.87
CA PHE A 161 -8.84 4.78 18.83
C PHE A 161 -7.54 5.45 18.41
N ILE A 162 -7.54 6.23 17.31
CA ILE A 162 -6.38 6.99 16.86
C ILE A 162 -5.88 7.91 17.97
N GLU A 163 -6.77 8.64 18.62
CA GLU A 163 -6.48 9.55 19.74
C GLU A 163 -5.81 8.83 20.91
N SER A 164 -6.28 7.63 21.25
CA SER A 164 -5.70 6.79 22.31
C SER A 164 -4.25 6.34 22.03
N LEU A 165 -3.81 6.34 20.77
CA LEU A 165 -2.47 5.90 20.40
C LEU A 165 -1.41 6.92 20.80
N SER A 166 -0.27 6.42 21.28
CA SER A 166 0.94 7.21 21.40
C SER A 166 1.53 7.50 20.00
N LYS A 167 1.74 8.78 19.68
CA LYS A 167 2.10 9.24 18.32
C LYS A 167 3.51 9.80 18.23
N ASN A 168 4.11 9.68 17.05
CA ASN A 168 5.18 10.57 16.58
C ASN A 168 4.69 11.32 15.34
N TYR A 169 4.96 12.62 15.31
CA TYR A 169 4.77 13.46 14.13
C TYR A 169 6.12 13.73 13.49
N LEU A 170 6.26 13.38 12.22
CA LEU A 170 7.49 13.40 11.45
C LEU A 170 7.22 14.12 10.13
N PHE A 171 6.95 15.42 10.21
CA PHE A 171 6.76 16.25 9.03
C PHE A 171 8.08 16.83 8.56
N SER A 172 8.22 16.98 7.24
CA SER A 172 9.43 17.47 6.58
C SER A 172 9.70 18.96 6.82
N ASP A 173 8.71 19.68 7.33
CA ASP A 173 8.70 21.08 7.69
C ASP A 173 8.38 21.28 9.19
N GLY A 174 8.51 22.53 9.64
CA GLY A 174 8.21 22.91 11.02
C GLY A 174 9.15 22.30 12.07
N PRO A 175 8.72 22.29 13.36
CA PRO A 175 9.56 21.85 14.48
C PRO A 175 10.01 20.37 14.38
N SER A 176 9.26 19.51 13.70
CA SER A 176 9.59 18.09 13.53
C SER A 176 10.54 17.79 12.37
N SER A 177 10.87 18.78 11.52
CA SER A 177 11.67 18.60 10.30
C SER A 177 12.99 17.90 10.57
N LYS A 178 13.74 18.33 11.59
CA LYS A 178 15.03 17.72 11.94
C LYS A 178 14.87 16.23 12.27
N THR A 179 13.88 15.89 13.10
CA THR A 179 13.60 14.52 13.51
C THR A 179 13.15 13.67 12.32
N TRP A 180 12.30 14.21 11.44
CA TRP A 180 11.92 13.54 10.19
C TRP A 180 13.14 13.22 9.33
N LYS A 181 14.01 14.20 9.07
CA LYS A 181 15.24 14.01 8.27
C LYS A 181 16.11 12.90 8.88
N GLU A 182 16.36 12.95 10.20
CA GLU A 182 17.14 11.94 10.92
C GLU A 182 16.54 10.54 10.75
N VAL A 183 15.24 10.40 11.07
CA VAL A 183 14.52 9.12 10.98
C VAL A 183 14.58 8.54 9.57
N VAL A 184 14.17 9.31 8.57
CA VAL A 184 14.08 8.85 7.19
C VAL A 184 15.45 8.47 6.66
N TRP A 185 16.47 9.30 6.91
CA TRP A 185 17.85 9.01 6.54
C TRP A 185 18.35 7.69 7.12
N HIS A 186 18.13 7.48 8.42
CA HIS A 186 18.57 6.26 9.09
C HIS A 186 17.94 4.99 8.49
N TYR A 187 16.62 5.02 8.24
CA TYR A 187 15.90 3.88 7.66
C TYR A 187 16.28 3.62 6.20
N ARG A 188 16.45 4.68 5.40
CA ARG A 188 16.84 4.58 3.99
C ARG A 188 18.27 4.09 3.80
N CYS A 189 19.21 4.54 4.64
CA CYS A 189 20.60 4.08 4.60
C CYS A 189 20.83 2.69 5.24
N ARG A 190 19.78 2.01 5.72
CA ARG A 190 19.86 0.70 6.41
C ARG A 190 20.89 0.67 7.54
N LYS A 191 21.15 1.81 8.19
CA LYS A 191 22.03 1.83 9.35
C LYS A 191 21.27 1.15 10.50
N THR A 192 21.87 0.13 11.11
CA THR A 192 21.24 -0.66 12.18
C THR A 192 20.69 0.26 13.26
N LEU A 193 19.45 0.01 13.70
CA LEU A 193 18.79 0.77 14.77
C LEU A 193 19.59 0.81 16.07
N SER A 194 20.54 -0.11 16.26
CA SER A 194 21.47 -0.12 17.39
C SER A 194 22.34 1.14 17.47
N ARG A 195 22.59 1.80 16.33
CA ARG A 195 23.33 3.07 16.23
C ARG A 195 22.44 4.31 16.37
N LEU A 196 21.14 4.14 16.52
CA LEU A 196 20.25 5.26 16.78
C LEU A 196 20.53 5.83 18.17
N ARG A 197 20.46 7.16 18.25
CA ARG A 197 20.50 7.90 19.50
C ARG A 197 19.38 7.41 20.44
N SER A 198 19.58 7.55 21.74
CA SER A 198 18.68 7.02 22.78
C SER A 198 17.26 7.61 22.71
N ASP A 199 17.12 8.83 22.22
CA ASP A 199 15.86 9.51 21.89
C ASP A 199 15.08 8.80 20.77
N MET A 200 15.75 8.37 19.69
CA MET A 200 15.09 7.63 18.60
C MET A 200 14.66 6.22 19.02
N LYS A 201 15.33 5.60 19.99
CA LYS A 201 14.85 4.35 20.63
C LYS A 201 13.53 4.57 21.36
N LYS A 202 13.36 5.71 22.04
CA LYS A 202 12.07 6.08 22.67
C LYS A 202 10.97 6.29 21.65
N MET A 203 11.29 6.82 20.47
CA MET A 203 10.32 6.97 19.38
C MET A 203 9.82 5.62 18.84
N CYS A 204 10.67 4.60 18.82
CA CYS A 204 10.28 3.25 18.39
C CYS A 204 9.21 2.62 19.29
N ALA A 205 9.10 3.06 20.55
CA ALA A 205 8.05 2.62 21.47
C ALA A 205 6.66 3.18 21.12
N LYS A 206 6.57 4.21 20.26
CA LYS A 206 5.30 4.82 19.86
C LYS A 206 4.53 3.93 18.90
N ASN A 207 3.21 3.98 19.07
CA ASN A 207 2.25 3.13 18.41
C ASN A 207 2.00 3.53 16.95
N LEU A 208 1.86 4.84 16.71
CA LEU A 208 1.54 5.40 15.41
C LEU A 208 2.57 6.46 15.03
N TRP A 209 3.09 6.39 13.81
CA TRP A 209 3.95 7.43 13.24
C TRP A 209 3.21 8.07 12.08
N ILE A 210 3.06 9.38 12.11
CA ILE A 210 2.41 10.18 11.07
C ILE A 210 3.49 11.11 10.52
N GLY A 211 3.64 11.17 9.20
CA GLY A 211 4.64 12.04 8.60
C GLY A 211 4.65 12.04 7.09
N HIS A 212 5.48 12.91 6.50
CA HIS A 212 5.57 13.02 5.05
C HIS A 212 6.37 11.86 4.44
N MET A 213 5.95 11.40 3.26
CA MET A 213 6.67 10.45 2.41
C MET A 213 7.86 11.14 1.74
N LEU A 214 8.98 10.43 1.62
CA LEU A 214 10.17 10.94 0.95
C LEU A 214 10.23 10.55 -0.52
N LEU A 215 10.59 11.53 -1.36
CA LEU A 215 11.07 11.37 -2.73
C LEU A 215 12.61 11.19 -2.74
N SER A 216 13.07 9.93 -2.79
CA SER A 216 14.47 9.48 -2.76
C SER A 216 15.32 9.90 -3.97
N GLU A 217 14.76 10.29 -5.11
CA GLU A 217 15.56 10.61 -6.30
C GLU A 217 16.47 11.84 -6.15
N ARG A 218 16.09 12.75 -5.25
CA ARG A 218 16.87 13.95 -4.92
C ARG A 218 17.86 13.73 -3.78
N ALA A 219 17.54 12.80 -2.89
CA ALA A 219 18.35 12.48 -1.74
C ALA A 219 19.49 11.53 -2.12
N ARG A 220 20.71 12.07 -2.25
CA ARG A 220 21.92 11.25 -2.32
C ARG A 220 22.11 10.57 -0.96
N PHE A 221 21.62 9.34 -0.83
CA PHE A 221 21.79 8.51 0.37
C PHE A 221 23.20 7.92 0.48
N ASN A 222 24.24 8.74 0.29
CA ASN A 222 25.60 8.33 0.56
C ASN A 222 25.90 8.51 2.05
N ALA A 223 26.52 7.51 2.68
CA ALA A 223 26.75 7.52 4.12
C ALA A 223 27.50 8.76 4.64
N ALA A 224 28.24 9.46 3.78
CA ALA A 224 29.00 10.68 4.05
C ALA A 224 28.14 11.96 4.10
N ASP A 225 27.03 12.01 3.36
CA ASP A 225 26.27 13.26 3.16
C ASP A 225 25.38 13.59 4.39
N GLY A 226 25.03 12.57 5.18
CA GLY A 226 24.20 12.73 6.37
C GLY A 226 22.78 13.21 6.08
N TYR A 227 21.95 13.31 7.12
CA TYR A 227 20.54 13.70 6.98
C TYR A 227 20.33 15.20 6.71
N ALA A 228 21.36 16.03 6.89
CA ALA A 228 21.27 17.49 6.75
C ALA A 228 21.00 17.94 5.30
N THR A 229 21.32 17.07 4.33
CA THR A 229 21.06 17.30 2.90
C THR A 229 19.59 17.19 2.54
N LEU A 230 18.79 16.46 3.33
CA LEU A 230 17.36 16.36 3.11
C LEU A 230 16.70 17.73 3.31
N GLN A 231 15.79 18.09 2.43
CA GLN A 231 15.02 19.33 2.46
C GLN A 231 13.52 19.02 2.48
N SER A 232 12.71 20.02 2.84
CA SER A 232 11.26 19.84 2.80
C SER A 232 10.74 19.65 1.37
N SER A 233 11.47 20.09 0.35
CA SER A 233 11.18 19.87 -1.07
C SER A 233 11.48 18.44 -1.55
N ASP A 234 12.05 17.61 -0.67
CA ASP A 234 12.26 16.18 -0.92
C ASP A 234 11.09 15.34 -0.43
N ALA A 235 10.05 15.95 0.14
CA ALA A 235 8.79 15.26 0.39
C ALA A 235 8.07 14.99 -0.95
N LEU A 236 7.45 13.81 -1.06
CA LEU A 236 6.58 13.48 -2.19
C LEU A 236 5.41 14.47 -2.21
N MET A 237 5.11 15.05 -3.37
CA MET A 237 3.95 15.90 -3.60
C MET A 237 2.94 15.10 -4.42
N VAL A 238 1.65 15.24 -4.10
CA VAL A 238 0.57 14.54 -4.83
C VAL A 238 -0.50 15.56 -5.18
N GLU A 239 -0.98 15.51 -6.41
CA GLU A 239 -2.09 16.37 -6.84
C GLU A 239 -3.40 15.91 -6.21
N ILE A 240 -4.06 16.81 -5.48
CA ILE A 240 -5.37 16.63 -4.85
C ILE A 240 -6.17 17.89 -5.13
N ASP A 241 -7.26 17.78 -5.89
CA ASP A 241 -8.15 18.92 -6.20
C ASP A 241 -7.41 20.17 -6.73
N ARG A 242 -6.41 19.97 -7.60
CA ARG A 242 -5.51 20.99 -8.18
C ARG A 242 -4.51 21.63 -7.21
N GLU A 243 -4.49 21.18 -5.96
CA GLU A 243 -3.43 21.49 -5.02
C GLU A 243 -2.35 20.41 -5.03
N TRP A 244 -1.16 20.76 -4.54
CA TRP A 244 -0.03 19.84 -4.43
C TRP A 244 0.40 19.70 -2.97
N PRO A 245 -0.42 19.10 -2.09
CA PRO A 245 0.02 18.81 -0.73
C PRO A 245 1.14 17.77 -0.71
N LYS A 246 1.88 17.73 0.40
CA LYS A 246 2.83 16.66 0.68
C LYS A 246 2.07 15.37 0.99
N ALA A 247 2.56 14.26 0.44
CA ALA A 247 2.00 12.96 0.71
C ALA A 247 2.27 12.56 2.17
N GLU A 248 1.22 12.15 2.86
CA GLU A 248 1.29 11.68 4.24
C GLU A 248 1.25 10.16 4.31
N GLN A 249 2.03 9.59 5.23
CA GLN A 249 1.99 8.19 5.59
C GLN A 249 1.75 8.00 7.09
N TRP A 250 0.91 7.03 7.41
CA TRP A 250 0.52 6.61 8.74
C TRP A 250 1.03 5.19 8.96
N SER A 251 2.07 5.05 9.78
CA SER A 251 2.76 3.79 10.03
C SER A 251 2.45 3.21 11.40
N PHE A 252 1.73 2.09 11.42
CA PHE A 252 1.35 1.37 12.63
C PHE A 252 2.44 0.36 13.04
N LEU A 253 2.76 0.30 14.33
CA LEU A 253 3.69 -0.70 14.86
C LEU A 253 3.02 -2.08 14.93
N ASN A 254 3.54 -3.05 14.18
CA ASN A 254 2.93 -4.37 13.99
C ASN A 254 2.85 -5.27 15.25
N GLY A 255 3.59 -4.95 16.32
CA GLY A 255 3.69 -5.81 17.52
C GLY A 255 2.53 -5.67 18.50
N LYS A 256 2.46 -4.54 19.21
CA LYS A 256 1.55 -4.37 20.37
C LYS A 256 0.12 -3.99 20.01
N LEU A 257 -0.09 -3.34 18.86
CA LEU A 257 -1.40 -2.79 18.49
C LEU A 257 -2.26 -3.73 17.67
N ARG A 258 -1.67 -4.79 17.15
CA ARG A 258 -2.32 -5.63 16.15
C ARG A 258 -3.65 -6.19 16.65
N PRO A 259 -3.78 -6.76 17.85
CA PRO A 259 -5.06 -7.27 18.32
C PRO A 259 -6.15 -6.19 18.45
N SER A 260 -5.81 -5.02 18.99
CA SER A 260 -6.76 -3.93 19.21
C SER A 260 -7.18 -3.26 17.89
N LEU A 261 -6.23 -2.95 17.00
CA LEU A 261 -6.57 -2.39 15.69
C LEU A 261 -7.46 -3.36 14.90
N LEU A 262 -7.14 -4.66 14.96
CA LEU A 262 -7.94 -5.72 14.33
C LEU A 262 -9.38 -5.76 14.84
N SER A 263 -9.60 -5.63 16.15
CA SER A 263 -10.96 -5.65 16.69
C SER A 263 -11.78 -4.44 16.24
N PHE A 264 -11.15 -3.28 16.04
CA PHE A 264 -11.85 -2.06 15.60
C PHE A 264 -12.17 -2.03 14.10
N VAL A 265 -11.30 -2.59 13.28
CA VAL A 265 -11.46 -2.57 11.80
C VAL A 265 -12.23 -3.78 11.27
N LYS A 266 -12.61 -4.72 12.14
CA LYS A 266 -13.41 -5.88 11.77
C LYS A 266 -14.73 -5.42 11.14
N GLY A 267 -15.01 -5.88 9.92
CA GLY A 267 -16.18 -5.46 9.13
C GLY A 267 -16.10 -4.05 8.52
N ARG A 268 -14.97 -3.35 8.66
CA ARG A 268 -14.77 -1.95 8.19
C ARG A 268 -13.62 -1.81 7.19
N LEU A 269 -13.35 -2.89 6.48
CA LEU A 269 -12.35 -2.93 5.41
C LEU A 269 -13.09 -2.99 4.08
N GLY A 270 -12.81 -2.03 3.22
CA GLY A 270 -13.32 -1.95 1.86
C GLY A 270 -12.18 -2.12 0.86
N PHE A 271 -12.53 -2.48 -0.37
CA PHE A 271 -11.59 -2.57 -1.46
C PHE A 271 -12.12 -1.87 -2.69
N ILE A 272 -11.22 -1.22 -3.41
CA ILE A 272 -11.47 -0.72 -4.75
C ILE A 272 -10.55 -1.51 -5.66
N ARG A 273 -11.13 -2.33 -6.55
CA ARG A 273 -10.37 -3.09 -7.55
C ARG A 273 -9.98 -2.15 -8.69
N LEU A 274 -8.73 -2.26 -9.12
CA LEU A 274 -8.29 -1.67 -10.38
C LEU A 274 -8.40 -2.72 -11.47
N GLU A 275 -9.58 -2.80 -12.10
CA GLU A 275 -9.70 -3.58 -13.33
C GLU A 275 -9.08 -2.81 -14.48
N GLY A 276 -7.96 -3.33 -14.97
CA GLY A 276 -7.40 -2.88 -16.23
C GLY A 276 -8.19 -3.50 -17.37
N LEU A 277 -9.08 -2.72 -17.99
CA LEU A 277 -9.51 -2.95 -19.36
C LEU A 277 -8.26 -3.06 -20.24
N LEU A 278 -7.88 -4.28 -20.61
CA LEU A 278 -6.95 -4.55 -21.71
C LEU A 278 -7.52 -4.12 -23.09
N ARG A 279 -8.59 -3.30 -23.11
CA ARG A 279 -9.18 -2.75 -24.34
C ARG A 279 -9.49 -1.26 -24.14
N GLY A 280 -8.59 -0.42 -24.66
CA GLY A 280 -8.90 0.93 -25.12
C GLY A 280 -9.23 1.99 -24.06
N LEU A 281 -8.27 2.87 -23.81
CA LEU A 281 -8.44 4.29 -23.43
C LEU A 281 -9.47 4.64 -22.34
N LEU A 282 -8.90 4.99 -21.17
CA LEU A 282 -9.40 5.93 -20.17
C LEU A 282 -10.72 5.61 -19.39
N SER A 283 -10.52 5.54 -18.08
CA SER A 283 -11.42 5.98 -16.99
C SER A 283 -12.74 5.22 -16.74
N SER A 284 -12.68 3.91 -16.53
CA SER A 284 -13.70 3.26 -15.70
C SER A 284 -13.06 2.47 -14.57
N TRP A 285 -13.40 2.84 -13.33
CA TRP A 285 -13.02 2.13 -12.12
C TRP A 285 -14.13 1.12 -11.82
N THR A 286 -13.88 -0.19 -11.95
CA THR A 286 -14.83 -1.21 -11.48
C THR A 286 -14.53 -1.53 -10.02
N THR A 287 -15.34 -0.99 -9.10
CA THR A 287 -15.21 -1.28 -7.67
C THR A 287 -15.82 -2.65 -7.36
N ALA A 288 -15.00 -3.62 -6.96
CA ALA A 288 -15.46 -4.89 -6.39
C ALA A 288 -15.39 -4.83 -4.86
N VAL A 289 -16.55 -4.85 -4.18
CA VAL A 289 -16.66 -4.94 -2.73
C VAL A 289 -16.95 -6.38 -2.30
N LEU A 290 -16.00 -7.02 -1.62
CA LEU A 290 -16.30 -8.24 -0.86
C LEU A 290 -17.04 -7.85 0.43
N SER A 291 -18.36 -8.05 0.42
CA SER A 291 -19.31 -8.02 1.55
C SER A 291 -18.97 -7.07 2.71
N VAL A 292 -19.67 -5.94 2.78
CA VAL A 292 -19.95 -5.28 4.07
C VAL A 292 -20.85 -6.24 4.85
N LEU A 293 -20.26 -7.10 5.69
CA LEU A 293 -21.02 -7.78 6.74
C LEU A 293 -21.39 -6.69 7.76
N SER A 294 -22.52 -6.03 7.54
CA SER A 294 -23.11 -5.08 8.51
C SER A 294 -23.48 -5.86 9.78
N PRO A 295 -22.96 -5.49 10.96
CA PRO A 295 -23.60 -5.79 12.23
C PRO A 295 -24.38 -4.57 12.76
N TYR A 296 -24.59 -3.53 11.95
CA TYR A 296 -25.28 -2.31 12.38
C TYR A 296 -26.73 -2.31 11.87
N GLN A 297 -27.57 -3.05 12.60
CA GLN A 297 -28.93 -2.64 12.96
C GLN A 297 -29.07 -2.79 14.48
#